data_AF-A0A7L2SVC2-F1
#
_entry.id   AF-A0A7L2SVC2-F1
#
_cell.length_a   1.000
_cell.length_b   1.000
_cell.length_c   1.000
_cell.angle_alpha   90.00
_cell.angle_beta   90.00
_cell.angle_gamma   90.00
#
_symmetry.space_group_name_H-M   'P 1'
#
loop_
_entity.id
_entity.type
_entity.pdbx_description
1 polymer ?
#
loop_
_entity_poly.entity_id
_entity_poly.type
_entity_poly.pdbx_seq_one_letter_code
_entity_poly.pdbx_strand_id
1 'polypeptide(L)' 'LYREELNLTSPAAPLPLRPEAGWLQFHLGISRDGLYPRSSPAVTRLLRDMQELPTISADYSQDEKALLGACDCSQSE' A
#
# COMPACT_ATOMS: atom_id res chain seq x y z
N LEU A 1 -15.26 -9.93 10.23
CA LEU A 1 -15.61 -8.66 10.90
C LEU A 1 -16.15 -7.63 9.90
N TYR A 2 -15.36 -6.77 9.25
CA TYR A 2 -15.90 -5.68 8.39
C TYR A 2 -16.90 -6.13 7.31
N ARG A 3 -16.62 -7.22 6.57
CA ARG A 3 -17.55 -7.73 5.53
C ARG A 3 -18.86 -8.26 6.13
N GLU A 4 -18.79 -8.90 7.29
CA GLU A 4 -19.96 -9.46 7.98
C GLU A 4 -20.86 -8.34 8.52
N GLU A 5 -20.28 -7.25 9.03
CA GLU A 5 -21.01 -6.04 9.44
C GLU A 5 -21.79 -5.40 8.28
N LEU A 6 -21.28 -5.54 7.06
CA LEU A 6 -21.93 -5.08 5.82
C LEU A 6 -22.84 -6.13 5.16
N ASN A 7 -23.10 -7.27 5.83
CA ASN A 7 -23.86 -8.40 5.29
C ASN A 7 -23.30 -8.94 3.96
N LEU A 8 -22.00 -8.78 3.73
CA LEU A 8 -21.30 -9.33 2.58
C LEU A 8 -20.77 -10.72 2.93
N THR A 9 -21.10 -11.70 2.10
CA THR A 9 -20.48 -13.02 2.20
C THR A 9 -18.96 -12.88 2.08
N SER A 10 -18.21 -13.63 2.88
CA SER A 10 -16.74 -13.67 2.83
C SER A 10 -16.28 -14.94 2.10
N PRO A 11 -16.24 -14.96 0.75
CA PRO A 11 -15.89 -16.15 -0.01
C PRO A 11 -14.37 -16.42 -0.09
N ALA A 12 -13.52 -15.49 0.36
CA ALA A 12 -12.07 -15.57 0.14
C ALA A 12 -11.31 -16.10 1.37
N ALA A 13 -10.36 -17.01 1.12
CA ALA A 13 -9.41 -17.45 2.13
C ALA A 13 -8.56 -16.28 2.65
N PRO A 14 -8.06 -16.34 3.90
CA PRO A 14 -7.13 -15.33 4.42
C PRO A 14 -5.94 -15.13 3.49
N LEU A 15 -5.56 -13.88 3.25
CA LEU A 15 -4.42 -13.55 2.38
C LEU A 15 -3.10 -13.79 3.14
N PRO A 16 -2.25 -14.74 2.69
CA PRO A 16 -0.96 -14.97 3.32
C PRO A 16 0.04 -13.87 2.92
N LEU A 17 0.96 -13.53 3.82
CA LEU A 17 2.13 -12.72 3.47
C LEU A 17 3.05 -13.54 2.55
N ARG A 18 3.32 -13.01 1.36
CA ARG A 18 4.19 -13.65 0.36
C ARG A 18 5.58 -13.02 0.40
N PRO A 19 6.65 -13.77 0.74
CA PRO A 19 8.01 -13.25 0.74
C PRO A 19 8.43 -12.66 -0.61
N GLU A 20 7.89 -13.17 -1.71
CA GLU A 20 8.26 -12.79 -3.08
C GLU A 20 7.53 -11.54 -3.59
N ALA A 21 6.65 -10.93 -2.79
CA ALA A 21 5.91 -9.74 -3.18
C ALA A 21 6.85 -8.57 -3.50
N GLY A 22 6.61 -7.86 -4.62
CA GLY A 22 7.48 -6.79 -5.10
C GLY A 22 7.71 -5.68 -4.06
N TRP A 23 6.65 -5.29 -3.34
CA TRP A 23 6.75 -4.27 -2.29
C TRP A 23 7.63 -4.72 -1.12
N LEU A 24 7.57 -6.00 -0.72
CA LEU A 24 8.35 -6.52 0.39
C LEU A 24 9.83 -6.60 0.01
N GLN A 25 10.12 -7.10 -1.19
CA GLN A 25 11.49 -7.14 -1.73
C GLN A 25 12.09 -5.75 -1.90
N PHE A 26 11.27 -4.75 -2.27
CA PHE A 26 11.69 -3.36 -2.28
C PHE A 26 12.13 -2.87 -0.89
N HIS A 27 11.31 -3.06 0.14
CA HIS A 27 11.64 -2.63 1.51
C HIS A 27 12.90 -3.31 2.05
N LEU A 28 13.07 -4.62 1.81
CA LEU A 28 14.26 -5.36 2.23
C LEU A 28 15.54 -4.93 1.49
N GLY A 29 15.41 -4.30 0.32
CA GLY A 29 16.55 -3.78 -0.46
C GLY A 29 16.98 -2.36 -0.08
N ILE A 30 16.23 -1.67 0.79
CA ILE A 30 16.60 -0.33 1.26
C ILE A 30 17.88 -0.44 2.08
N SER A 31 18.84 0.42 1.76
CA SER A 31 20.13 0.45 2.43
C SER A 31 20.61 1.88 2.64
N ARG A 32 21.76 2.03 3.29
CA ARG A 32 22.42 3.32 3.47
C ARG A 32 22.72 4.03 2.14
N ASP A 33 22.89 3.26 1.05
CA ASP A 33 23.26 3.80 -0.26
C ASP A 33 22.06 4.34 -1.05
N GLY A 34 20.83 4.11 -0.56
CA GLY A 34 19.61 4.66 -1.14
C GLY A 34 18.41 3.71 -1.06
N LEU A 35 17.30 4.16 -1.64
CA LEU A 35 16.04 3.42 -1.65
C LEU A 35 16.08 2.17 -2.54
N TYR A 36 16.82 2.23 -3.66
CA TYR A 36 17.00 1.09 -4.56
C TYR A 36 18.22 1.29 -5.47
N PRO A 37 18.90 0.21 -5.91
CA PRO A 37 19.97 0.29 -6.90
C PRO A 37 19.41 0.53 -8.31
N ARG A 38 20.21 1.18 -9.18
CA ARG A 38 19.82 1.56 -10.56
C ARG A 38 19.20 0.43 -11.38
N SER A 39 19.70 -0.80 -11.22
CA SER A 39 19.26 -1.98 -11.99
C SER A 39 18.53 -2.99 -11.10
N SER A 40 17.64 -2.52 -10.22
CA SER A 40 16.89 -3.39 -9.30
C SER A 40 15.74 -4.14 -10.00
N PRO A 41 15.79 -5.48 -10.11
CA PRO A 41 14.66 -6.25 -10.65
C PRO A 41 13.43 -6.20 -9.72
N ALA A 42 13.64 -6.00 -8.42
CA ALA A 42 12.55 -5.83 -7.44
C ALA A 42 11.74 -4.56 -7.74
N VAL A 43 12.40 -3.47 -8.14
CA VAL A 43 11.72 -2.21 -8.52
C VAL A 43 10.97 -2.39 -9.84
N THR A 44 11.57 -3.01 -10.86
CA THR A 44 10.86 -3.29 -12.12
C THR A 44 9.60 -4.13 -11.89
N ARG A 45 9.68 -5.14 -11.00
CA ARG A 45 8.51 -5.94 -10.61
C ARG A 45 7.49 -5.11 -9.83
N LEU A 46 7.92 -4.33 -8.83
CA LEU A 46 7.04 -3.46 -8.05
C LEU A 46 6.27 -2.46 -8.92
N LEU A 47 6.93 -1.82 -9.88
CA LEU A 47 6.27 -0.87 -10.79
C LEU A 47 5.17 -1.53 -11.63
N ARG A 48 5.44 -2.74 -12.15
CA ARG A 48 4.43 -3.53 -12.85
C ARG A 48 3.30 -3.98 -11.93
N ASP A 49 3.65 -4.48 -10.74
CA ASP A 49 2.68 -4.96 -9.75
C ASP A 49 1.72 -3.83 -9.33
N MET A 50 2.22 -2.60 -9.12
CA MET A 50 1.37 -1.43 -8.82
C MET A 50 0.46 -1.02 -9.97
N GLN A 51 0.84 -1.33 -11.21
CA GLN A 51 0.02 -1.05 -12.40
C GLN A 51 -1.04 -2.13 -12.65
N GLU A 52 -0.73 -3.40 -12.37
CA GLU A 52 -1.55 -4.55 -12.81
C GLU A 52 -2.38 -5.18 -11.69
N LEU A 53 -1.96 -5.10 -10.42
CA LEU A 53 -2.67 -5.79 -9.33
C LEU A 53 -3.95 -5.04 -8.92
N PRO A 54 -5.05 -5.76 -8.61
CA PRO A 54 -6.29 -5.14 -8.19
C PRO A 54 -6.19 -4.58 -6.76
N THR A 55 -6.77 -3.41 -6.55
CA THR A 55 -6.92 -2.79 -5.23
C THR A 55 -8.00 -3.51 -4.41
N ILE A 56 -7.65 -3.95 -3.20
CA ILE A 56 -8.59 -4.64 -2.28
C ILE A 56 -9.15 -3.76 -1.17
N SER A 57 -8.55 -2.59 -0.93
CA SER A 57 -8.95 -1.61 0.08
C SER A 57 -8.43 -0.23 -0.31
N ALA A 58 -9.18 0.82 0.03
CA ALA A 58 -8.81 2.22 -0.17
C ALA A 58 -9.34 3.04 0.99
N ASP A 59 -8.55 4.01 1.45
CA ASP A 59 -8.87 4.86 2.59
C ASP A 59 -8.03 6.15 2.52
N TYR A 60 -8.39 7.15 3.32
CA TYR A 60 -7.61 8.39 3.46
C TYR A 60 -6.26 8.15 4.12
N SER A 61 -5.28 8.99 3.78
CA SER A 61 -4.00 9.05 4.45
C SER A 61 -4.16 9.42 5.94
N GLN A 62 -3.15 9.12 6.77
CA GLN A 62 -3.25 9.38 8.21
C GLN A 62 -3.29 10.88 8.52
N ASP A 63 -2.54 11.67 7.76
CA ASP A 63 -2.51 13.13 7.82
C ASP A 63 -3.88 13.73 7.42
N GLU A 64 -4.49 13.29 6.32
CA GLU A 64 -5.84 13.74 5.96
C GLU A 64 -6.89 13.36 7.02
N LYS A 65 -6.79 12.16 7.59
CA LYS A 65 -7.67 11.73 8.69
C LYS A 65 -7.50 12.57 9.95
N ALA A 66 -6.27 13.02 10.24
CA ALA A 66 -6.01 13.90 11.38
C ALA A 66 -6.68 15.26 11.22
N LEU A 67 -6.87 15.71 9.97
CA LEU A 67 -7.64 16.92 9.66
C LEU A 67 -9.15 16.72 9.89
N LEU A 68 -9.65 15.48 10.00
CA LEU A 68 -11.07 15.15 10.23
C LEU A 68 -12.05 15.85 9.25
N GLY A 69 -11.58 16.18 8.05
CA GLY A 69 -12.35 16.95 7.07
C GLY A 69 -12.49 18.45 7.38
N ALA A 70 -11.74 18.97 8.37
CA ALA A 70 -11.61 20.40 8.61
C ALA A 70 -10.74 21.03 7.53
N CYS A 71 -11.28 22.05 6.86
CA CYS A 71 -10.52 22.90 5.96
C CYS A 71 -9.85 23.98 6.81
N ASP A 72 -8.63 23.71 7.28
CA ASP A 72 -7.76 24.74 7.85
C ASP A 72 -6.90 25.31 6.73
N CYS A 73 -7.32 26.46 6.20
CA CYS A 73 -6.63 27.15 5.11
C CYS A 73 -5.19 27.59 5.46
N SER A 74 -4.76 27.44 6.71
CA SER A 74 -3.37 27.67 7.11
C SER A 74 -2.44 26.47 6.88
N GLN A 75 -2.97 25.30 6.54
CA GLN A 75 -2.20 24.05 6.42
C GLN A 75 -1.89 23.63 4.96
N SER A 76 -2.29 24.43 3.97
CA SER A 76 -2.06 24.15 2.53
C SER A 76 -1.00 25.04 1.88
N GLU A 77 0.03 25.46 2.62
CA GLU A 77 1.22 26.11 2.04
C GLU A 77 2.17 25.13 1.35
#